data_AF-A0A9D8I3I4-F1
#
_entry.id   AF-A0A9D8I3I4-F1
#
_cell.length_a   1.000
_cell.length_b   1.000
_cell.length_c   1.000
_cell.angle_alpha   90.00
_cell.angle_beta   90.00
_cell.angle_gamma   90.00
#
_symmetry.space_group_name_H-M   'P 1'
#
loop_
_entity.id
_entity.type
_entity.pdbx_description
1 polymer ?
#
loop_
_entity_poly.entity_id
_entity_poly.type
_entity_poly.pdbx_seq_one_letter_code
_entity_poly.pdbx_strand_id
1 'polypeptide(L)'
;MVFALAFALFFTVVPDDALSQTAPKLGLYALAAALGPVTVAILRFLADRLALDRRRFVVIASAGAVTFDGLFVGLWPDVYGHEGAALANVAALILFGLAAILVSDQLVSVNTLPRRKGNAT
;
A
#
# COMPACT_ATOMS: atom_id res chain seq x y z
N MET A 1 -6.25 -4.67 7.65
CA MET A 1 -5.87 -4.04 8.94
C MET A 1 -4.46 -4.38 9.36
N VAL A 2 -4.06 -5.65 9.47
CA VAL A 2 -2.70 -6.03 9.90
C VAL A 2 -1.57 -5.38 9.08
N PHE A 3 -1.73 -5.27 7.75
CA PHE A 3 -0.74 -4.61 6.89
C PHE A 3 -0.61 -3.11 7.12
N ALA A 4 -1.72 -2.41 7.35
CA ALA A 4 -1.72 -0.98 7.59
C ALA A 4 -1.11 -0.65 8.97
N LEU A 5 -1.40 -1.49 9.98
CA LEU A 5 -0.75 -1.40 11.29
C LEU A 5 0.76 -1.66 11.21
N ALA A 6 1.20 -2.66 10.44
CA ALA A 6 2.63 -2.92 10.23
C ALA A 6 3.34 -1.74 9.55
N PHE A 7 2.66 -1.07 8.63
CA PHE A 7 3.17 0.14 7.98
C PHE A 7 3.25 1.32 8.96
N ALA A 8 2.24 1.54 9.80
CA ALA A 8 2.26 2.55 10.84
C ALA A 8 3.41 2.32 11.84
N LEU A 9 3.60 1.07 12.28
CA LEU A 9 4.72 0.67 13.14
C LEU A 9 6.09 0.77 12.48
N PHE A 10 6.17 0.74 11.15
CA PHE A 10 7.43 0.98 10.45
C PHE A 10 7.82 2.46 10.52
N PHE A 11 6.85 3.36 10.32
CA PHE A 11 7.09 4.80 10.34
C PHE A 11 7.46 5.36 11.72
N THR A 12 7.06 4.70 12.81
CA THR A 12 7.50 5.10 14.16
C THR A 12 8.99 4.87 14.39
N VAL A 13 9.65 4.03 13.58
CA VAL A 13 11.09 3.75 13.67
C VAL A 13 11.88 4.58 12.65
N VAL A 14 11.21 5.23 11.69
CA VAL A 14 11.86 6.11 10.72
C VAL A 14 12.15 7.46 11.39
N PRO A 15 13.42 7.89 11.48
CA PRO A 15 13.75 9.17 12.09
C PRO A 15 13.28 10.35 11.23
N ASP A 16 12.83 11.43 11.86
CA ASP A 16 12.29 12.65 11.23
C ASP A 16 13.28 13.25 10.21
N ASP A 17 14.57 13.13 10.50
CA ASP A 17 15.68 13.57 9.64
C ASP A 17 15.62 12.89 8.26
N ALA A 18 15.19 11.62 8.20
CA ALA A 18 15.06 10.86 6.96
C ALA A 18 13.84 11.30 6.12
N LEU A 19 12.83 11.89 6.76
CA LEU A 19 11.63 12.40 6.10
C LEU A 19 11.78 13.85 5.63
N SER A 20 12.68 14.62 6.27
CA SER A 20 12.97 16.01 5.92
C SER A 20 14.03 16.15 4.82
N GLN A 21 15.05 15.28 4.80
CA GLN A 21 16.11 15.32 3.81
C GLN A 21 15.72 14.65 2.48
N THR A 22 16.09 15.25 1.35
CA THR A 22 15.66 14.82 0.01
C THR A 22 16.15 13.42 -0.38
N ALA A 23 17.41 13.09 -0.08
CA ALA A 23 18.02 11.81 -0.45
C ALA A 23 17.39 10.59 0.27
N PRO A 24 17.28 10.56 1.62
CA PRO A 24 16.63 9.45 2.31
C PRO A 24 15.13 9.36 1.98
N LYS A 25 14.45 10.50 1.81
CA LYS A 25 13.05 10.54 1.36
C LYS A 25 12.84 9.86 0.01
N LEU A 26 13.71 10.13 -0.97
CA LEU A 26 13.71 9.42 -2.26
C LEU A 26 13.93 7.92 -2.10
N GLY A 27 14.82 7.51 -1.19
CA GLY A 27 15.03 6.11 -0.84
C GLY A 27 13.76 5.43 -0.32
N LEU A 28 13.00 6.12 0.54
CA LEU A 28 11.72 5.63 1.06
C LEU A 28 10.66 5.49 -0.05
N TYR A 29 10.58 6.44 -0.97
CA TYR A 29 9.69 6.33 -2.14
C TYR A 29 10.09 5.18 -3.07
N ALA A 30 11.38 5.01 -3.34
CA ALA A 30 11.87 3.89 -4.15
C ALA A 30 11.58 2.54 -3.49
N LEU A 31 11.74 2.45 -2.16
CA LEU A 31 11.38 1.26 -1.38
C LEU A 31 9.88 0.99 -1.46
N ALA A 32 9.04 2.01 -1.27
CA ALA A 32 7.58 1.89 -1.38
C ALA A 32 7.17 1.41 -2.78
N ALA A 33 7.81 1.91 -3.84
CA ALA A 33 7.58 1.44 -5.21
C ALA A 33 7.97 -0.03 -5.39
N ALA A 34 9.11 -0.45 -4.84
CA ALA A 34 9.57 -1.84 -4.91
C ALA A 34 8.69 -2.81 -4.10
N LEU A 35 8.11 -2.35 -3.00
CA LEU A 35 7.18 -3.14 -2.18
C LEU A 35 5.79 -3.29 -2.83
N GLY A 36 5.43 -2.43 -3.77
CA GLY A 36 4.15 -2.50 -4.51
C GLY A 36 3.90 -3.87 -5.14
N PRO A 37 4.77 -4.37 -6.05
CA PRO A 37 4.64 -5.68 -6.67
C PRO A 37 4.64 -6.83 -5.67
N VAL A 38 5.47 -6.76 -4.63
CA VAL A 38 5.55 -7.78 -3.57
C VAL A 38 4.21 -7.86 -2.82
N THR A 39 3.64 -6.71 -2.47
CA THR A 39 2.36 -6.62 -1.77
C THR A 39 1.22 -7.19 -2.62
N VAL A 40 1.18 -6.85 -3.91
CA VAL A 40 0.21 -7.41 -4.86
C VAL A 40 0.34 -8.94 -4.95
N ALA A 41 1.57 -9.46 -5.02
CA ALA A 41 1.81 -10.92 -5.07
C ALA A 41 1.27 -11.62 -3.82
N ILE A 42 1.53 -11.08 -2.63
CA ILE A 42 1.02 -11.62 -1.36
C ILE A 42 -0.51 -11.56 -1.31
N LEU A 43 -1.11 -10.43 -1.69
CA LEU A 43 -2.57 -10.27 -1.69
C LEU A 43 -3.25 -11.22 -2.67
N ARG A 44 -2.68 -11.43 -3.86
CA ARG A 44 -3.19 -12.39 -4.84
C ARG A 44 -3.05 -13.83 -4.34
N PHE A 45 -1.94 -14.17 -3.72
CA PHE A 45 -1.74 -15.48 -3.09
C PHE A 45 -2.76 -15.75 -1.98
N LEU A 46 -3.04 -14.76 -1.13
CA LEU A 46 -4.07 -14.86 -0.10
C LEU A 46 -5.47 -14.98 -0.70
N ALA A 47 -5.77 -14.21 -1.75
CA ALA A 47 -7.06 -14.31 -2.45
C ALA A 47 -7.29 -15.72 -3.02
N ASP A 48 -6.24 -16.36 -3.57
CA ASP A 48 -6.30 -17.74 -4.05
C ASP A 48 -6.61 -18.73 -2.92
N ARG A 49 -5.97 -18.56 -1.77
CA ARG A 49 -6.21 -19.41 -0.58
C ARG A 49 -7.61 -19.26 -0.01
N LEU A 50 -8.19 -18.07 -0.17
CA LEU A 50 -9.53 -17.74 0.31
C LEU A 50 -10.63 -17.93 -0.75
N ALA A 51 -10.28 -18.42 -1.94
CA ALA A 51 -11.18 -18.56 -3.09
C ALA A 51 -11.93 -17.25 -3.45
N LEU A 52 -11.26 -16.11 -3.27
CA LEU A 52 -11.81 -14.78 -3.57
C LEU A 52 -11.34 -14.28 -4.94
N ASP A 53 -12.13 -13.38 -5.54
CA ASP A 53 -11.71 -12.68 -6.75
C ASP A 53 -10.47 -11.81 -6.46
N ARG A 54 -9.34 -12.15 -7.09
CA ARG A 54 -8.04 -11.50 -6.88
C ARG A 54 -8.09 -9.98 -7.04
N ARG A 55 -8.76 -9.49 -8.08
CA ARG A 55 -8.79 -8.07 -8.41
C ARG A 55 -9.64 -7.31 -7.41
N ARG A 56 -10.83 -7.84 -7.09
CA ARG A 56 -11.70 -7.26 -6.06
C ARG A 56 -11.03 -7.28 -4.69
N PHE A 57 -10.33 -8.35 -4.35
CA PHE A 57 -9.64 -8.48 -3.07
C PHE A 57 -8.52 -7.45 -2.91
N VAL A 58 -7.68 -7.23 -3.94
CA VAL A 58 -6.65 -6.19 -3.91
C VAL A 58 -7.28 -4.81 -3.74
N VAL A 59 -8.33 -4.48 -4.50
CA VAL A 59 -9.01 -3.18 -4.39
C VAL A 59 -9.63 -2.97 -2.99
N ILE A 60 -10.30 -3.98 -2.44
CA ILE A 60 -10.90 -3.90 -1.10
C ILE A 60 -9.80 -3.80 -0.02
N ALA A 61 -8.72 -4.55 -0.16
CA ALA A 61 -7.59 -4.47 0.77
C ALA A 61 -6.93 -3.08 0.74
N SER A 62 -6.72 -2.51 -0.45
CA SER A 62 -6.20 -1.15 -0.62
C SER A 62 -7.17 -0.10 -0.07
N ALA A 63 -8.48 -0.23 -0.32
CA ALA A 63 -9.48 0.68 0.24
C ALA A 63 -9.49 0.63 1.78
N GLY A 64 -9.44 -0.57 2.36
CA GLY A 64 -9.36 -0.74 3.81
C GLY A 64 -8.06 -0.18 4.41
N ALA A 65 -6.94 -0.25 3.70
CA ALA A 65 -5.69 0.39 4.09
C ALA A 65 -5.80 1.92 4.06
N VAL A 66 -6.29 2.51 2.96
CA VAL A 66 -6.54 3.97 2.86
C VAL A 66 -7.44 4.47 3.98
N THR A 67 -8.54 3.77 4.24
CA THR A 67 -9.47 4.18 5.30
C THR A 67 -8.83 4.11 6.68
N PHE A 68 -8.05 3.06 6.95
CA PHE A 68 -7.30 2.97 8.21
C PHE A 68 -6.28 4.10 8.31
N ASP A 69 -5.42 4.26 7.31
CA ASP A 69 -4.35 5.25 7.35
C ASP A 69 -4.91 6.68 7.45
N GLY A 70 -6.00 6.98 6.73
CA GLY A 70 -6.70 8.26 6.82
C GLY A 70 -7.34 8.53 8.18
N LEU A 71 -7.91 7.50 8.83
CA LEU A 71 -8.43 7.63 10.19
C LEU A 71 -7.30 7.93 11.19
N PHE A 72 -6.15 7.25 11.07
CA PHE A 72 -5.02 7.48 11.97
C PHE A 72 -4.36 8.84 11.73
N VAL A 73 -4.16 9.26 10.48
CA VAL A 73 -3.64 10.60 10.18
C VAL A 73 -4.57 11.70 10.69
N GLY A 74 -5.89 11.52 10.60
CA GLY A 74 -6.87 12.53 10.99
C GLY A 74 -7.24 12.56 12.48
N LEU A 75 -7.32 11.40 13.13
CA LEU A 75 -7.80 11.28 14.52
C LEU A 75 -6.69 11.07 15.53
N TRP A 76 -5.55 10.47 15.13
CA TRP A 76 -4.46 10.15 16.05
C TRP A 76 -3.09 10.18 15.33
N PRO A 77 -2.62 11.37 14.93
CA PRO A 77 -1.38 11.52 14.18
C PRO A 77 -0.14 10.99 14.92
N ASP A 78 -0.15 11.03 16.26
CA ASP A 78 0.94 10.54 17.12
C ASP A 78 1.26 9.05 16.91
N VAL A 79 0.35 8.27 16.31
CA VAL A 79 0.60 6.85 16.01
C VAL A 79 1.73 6.68 15.00
N TYR A 80 2.00 7.68 14.16
CA TYR A 80 3.15 7.66 13.27
C TYR A 80 4.42 8.17 13.94
N GLY A 81 4.35 8.77 15.13
CA GLY A 81 5.50 9.32 15.85
C GLY A 81 6.04 10.64 15.27
N HIS A 82 5.32 11.24 14.32
CA HIS A 82 5.75 12.43 13.57
C HIS A 82 4.73 13.57 13.70
N GLU A 83 5.22 14.80 13.81
CA GLU A 83 4.37 16.00 13.84
C GLU A 83 4.64 16.95 12.65
N GLY A 84 3.70 17.85 12.37
CA GLY A 84 3.87 18.93 11.40
C GLY A 84 4.25 18.47 9.98
N ALA A 85 5.36 19.00 9.45
CA ALA A 85 5.79 18.72 8.08
C ALA A 85 6.24 17.26 7.86
N ALA A 86 6.73 16.57 8.89
CA ALA A 86 7.12 15.17 8.81
C ALA A 86 5.89 14.27 8.65
N LEU A 87 4.81 14.54 9.38
CA LEU A 87 3.54 13.83 9.25
C LEU A 87 2.95 13.96 7.83
N ALA A 88 3.00 15.16 7.24
CA ALA A 88 2.56 15.37 5.86
C ALA A 88 3.37 14.53 4.86
N ASN A 89 4.67 14.35 5.11
CA ASN A 89 5.53 13.48 4.30
C ASN A 89 5.21 12.00 4.47
N VAL A 90 4.89 11.55 5.69
CA VAL A 90 4.42 10.18 5.96
C VAL A 90 3.12 9.91 5.21
N ALA A 91 2.14 10.80 5.32
CA ALA A 91 0.86 10.69 4.61
C ALA A 91 1.08 10.64 3.08
N ALA A 92 1.98 11.46 2.54
CA ALA A 92 2.32 11.43 1.12
C ALA A 92 3.01 10.12 0.72
N LEU A 93 3.85 9.53 1.57
CA LEU A 93 4.51 8.25 1.30
C LEU A 93 3.52 7.09 1.32
N ILE A 94 2.55 7.11 2.25
CA ILE A 94 1.45 6.14 2.32
C ILE A 94 0.62 6.21 1.04
N LEU A 95 0.18 7.40 0.63
CA LEU A 95 -0.59 7.61 -0.59
C LEU A 95 0.18 7.14 -1.83
N PHE A 96 1.49 7.41 -1.89
CA PHE A 96 2.34 6.92 -2.96
C PHE A 96 2.48 5.40 -2.95
N GLY A 97 2.67 4.77 -1.79
CA GLY A 97 2.74 3.31 -1.66
C GLY A 97 1.45 2.64 -2.15
N LEU A 98 0.30 3.20 -1.79
CA LEU A 98 -1.01 2.76 -2.29
C LEU A 98 -1.12 2.91 -3.82
N ALA A 99 -0.70 4.05 -4.37
CA ALA A 99 -0.66 4.24 -5.82
C ALA A 99 0.26 3.22 -6.50
N ALA A 100 1.44 2.95 -5.93
CA ALA A 100 2.39 1.96 -6.44
C ALA A 100 1.80 0.54 -6.42
N ILE A 101 1.05 0.17 -5.39
CA ILE A 101 0.33 -1.12 -5.31
C ILE A 101 -0.73 -1.21 -6.42
N LEU A 102 -1.55 -0.17 -6.59
CA LEU A 102 -2.61 -0.16 -7.61
C LEU A 102 -2.03 -0.19 -9.04
N VAL A 103 -0.97 0.58 -9.29
CA VAL A 103 -0.24 0.57 -10.58
C VAL A 103 0.38 -0.81 -10.81
N SER A 104 1.00 -1.40 -9.79
CA SER A 104 1.55 -2.76 -9.87
C SER A 104 0.45 -3.79 -10.16
N ASP A 105 -0.73 -3.66 -9.56
CA ASP A 105 -1.86 -4.54 -9.86
C ASP A 105 -2.29 -4.44 -11.33
N GLN A 106 -2.32 -3.23 -11.92
CA GLN A 106 -2.61 -3.04 -13.34
C GLN A 106 -1.51 -3.64 -14.23
N LEU A 107 -0.23 -3.39 -13.91
CA LEU A 107 0.91 -3.87 -14.70
C LEU A 107 1.03 -5.40 -14.67
N VAL A 108 0.75 -6.02 -13.53
CA VAL A 108 0.78 -7.49 -13.36
C VAL A 108 -0.52 -8.15 -13.88
N SER A 109 -1.43 -7.41 -14.54
CA SER A 109 -2.71 -7.95 -15.02
C SER A 109 -2.75 -8.35 -16.50
N VAL A 110 -1.72 -8.10 -17.31
CA VAL A 110 -1.93 -8.05 -18.77
C VAL A 110 -1.89 -9.39 -19.52
N ASN A 111 -1.28 -10.52 -19.10
CA ASN A 111 -1.10 -11.62 -20.10
C ASN A 111 -1.02 -13.10 -19.66
N THR A 112 -1.31 -13.52 -18.43
CA THR A 112 -1.01 -14.91 -18.02
C THR A 112 -2.17 -15.84 -17.70
N LEU A 113 -3.44 -15.46 -17.87
CA LEU A 113 -4.54 -16.41 -17.64
C LEU A 113 -5.58 -16.40 -18.77
N PRO A 114 -5.95 -17.58 -19.31
CA PRO A 114 -6.95 -17.68 -20.36
C PRO A 114 -8.26 -17.13 -19.82
N ARG A 115 -8.81 -16.11 -20.51
CA ARG A 115 -10.19 -15.68 -20.34
C ARG A 115 -11.07 -16.92 -20.44
N ARG A 116 -11.68 -17.35 -19.34
CA ARG A 116 -12.77 -18.31 -19.36
C ARG A 116 -13.84 -17.71 -20.27
N LYS A 117 -13.96 -18.23 -21.49
CA LYS A 117 -15.10 -17.95 -22.37
C LYS A 117 -16.35 -18.37 -21.60
N GLY A 118 -17.06 -17.38 -21.04
CA GLY A 118 -18.42 -17.58 -20.57
C GLY A 118 -19.29 -17.88 -21.78
N ASN A 119 -20.07 -18.95 -21.67
CA ASN A 119 -20.92 -19.51 -22.72
C ASN A 119 -21.77 -18.45 -23.42
N ALA A 120 -21.85 -18.57 -24.73
CA ALA A 120 -22.97 -18.05 -25.50
C ALA A 120 -24.22 -18.85 -25.10
N THR A 121 -25.24 -18.15 -24.62
CA THR A 121 -26.64 -18.60 -24.61
C THR A 121 -27.47 -17.46 -25.15
#